data_AF-A0A7Y3FLF4-F1
#
_entry.id   AF-A0A7Y3FLF4-F1
#
_cell.length_a   1.000
_cell.length_b   1.000
_cell.length_c   1.000
_cell.angle_alpha   90.00
_cell.angle_beta   90.00
_cell.angle_gamma   90.00
#
_symmetry.space_group_name_H-M   'P 1'
#
loop_
_entity.id
_entity.type
_entity.pdbx_description
1 polymer ?
#
loop_
_entity_poly.entity_id
_entity_poly.type
_entity_poly.pdbx_seq_one_letter_code
_entity_poly.pdbx_strand_id
1 'polypeptide(L)'
;MPAIVDLSHTITEGMKTYPGLDGPVIKDVMTRQQSFRAMEGASSFSIKSIDIVANTGTYLDTPHHRFETGYDLSELDLTKVTNVPGVVIQHSGPQLDPHLIADVDVHGKAVLFLTGWSSFFGTESYGASHHPFLSTALVEALVEAGPSVVGID
;
A
#
# COMPACT_ATOMS: atom_id res chain seq x y z
N MET A 1 12.15 -23.95 1.08
CA MET A 1 11.84 -22.64 1.69
C MET A 1 10.53 -22.16 1.10
N PRO A 2 9.63 -21.54 1.89
CA PRO A 2 8.44 -20.93 1.31
C PRO A 2 8.82 -19.85 0.30
N ALA A 3 8.05 -19.71 -0.78
CA ALA A 3 8.23 -18.64 -1.75
C ALA A 3 7.73 -17.31 -1.14
N ILE A 4 8.46 -16.23 -1.42
CA ILE A 4 8.04 -14.86 -1.08
C ILE A 4 7.48 -14.23 -2.36
N VAL A 5 6.30 -13.63 -2.26
CA VAL A 5 5.64 -12.91 -3.36
C VAL A 5 5.59 -11.43 -2.99
N ASP A 6 6.07 -10.58 -3.90
CA ASP A 6 5.95 -9.13 -3.74
C ASP A 6 4.56 -8.68 -4.19
N LEU A 7 3.86 -7.96 -3.30
CA LEU A 7 2.53 -7.39 -3.54
C LEU A 7 2.60 -5.88 -3.80
N SER A 8 3.81 -5.34 -3.99
CA SER A 8 4.04 -3.89 -4.09
C SER A 8 4.10 -3.43 -5.54
N HIS A 9 3.51 -2.28 -5.82
CA HIS A 9 3.77 -1.57 -7.05
C HIS A 9 5.09 -0.79 -6.97
N THR A 10 5.86 -0.83 -8.07
CA THR A 10 7.10 -0.05 -8.17
C THR A 10 6.80 1.44 -8.23
N ILE A 11 7.48 2.22 -7.37
CA ILE A 11 7.37 3.68 -7.34
C ILE A 11 8.41 4.29 -8.29
N THR A 12 7.98 5.19 -9.18
CA THR A 12 8.84 5.89 -10.14
C THR A 12 8.67 7.40 -10.05
N GLU A 13 9.68 8.13 -10.49
CA GLU A 13 9.65 9.60 -10.51
C GLU A 13 8.47 10.12 -11.36
N GLY A 14 7.73 11.08 -10.81
CA GLY A 14 6.60 11.75 -11.44
C GLY A 14 5.34 10.90 -11.59
N MET A 15 5.33 9.64 -11.14
CA MET A 15 4.16 8.78 -11.25
C MET A 15 2.94 9.41 -10.56
N LYS A 16 1.76 9.20 -11.14
CA LYS A 16 0.49 9.63 -10.55
C LYS A 16 -0.25 8.45 -9.97
N THR A 17 -0.47 8.48 -8.66
CA THR A 17 -1.23 7.47 -7.91
C THR A 17 -2.56 8.02 -7.41
N TYR A 18 -2.61 9.31 -7.09
CA TYR A 18 -3.81 9.98 -6.61
C TYR A 18 -4.09 11.23 -7.45
N PRO A 19 -5.27 11.38 -8.07
CA PRO A 19 -5.63 12.57 -8.83
C PRO A 19 -5.53 13.85 -8.00
N GLY A 20 -4.78 14.83 -8.51
CA GLY A 20 -4.62 16.15 -7.86
C GLY A 20 -3.46 16.25 -6.86
N LEU A 21 -2.77 15.16 -6.54
CA LEU A 21 -1.56 15.20 -5.71
C LEU A 21 -0.28 15.16 -6.55
N ASP A 22 0.81 15.67 -5.98
CA ASP A 22 2.12 15.62 -6.62
C ASP A 22 2.67 14.19 -6.66
N GLY A 23 3.41 13.90 -7.73
CA GLY A 23 4.10 12.60 -7.85
C GLY A 23 5.42 12.61 -7.11
N PRO A 24 6.05 11.44 -6.90
CA PRO A 24 7.38 11.34 -6.31
C PRO A 24 8.41 12.18 -7.07
N VAL A 25 9.28 12.87 -6.35
CA VAL A 25 10.41 13.60 -6.92
C VAL A 25 11.71 12.98 -6.43
N ILE A 26 12.55 12.53 -7.35
CA ILE A 26 13.79 11.81 -7.04
C ILE A 26 14.99 12.61 -7.55
N LYS A 27 15.76 13.21 -6.65
CA LYS A 27 16.90 14.07 -7.01
C LYS A 27 18.22 13.42 -6.62
N ASP A 28 19.23 13.55 -7.47
CA ASP A 28 20.60 13.22 -7.08
C ASP A 28 21.14 14.30 -6.15
N VAL A 29 21.39 13.93 -4.90
CA VAL A 29 22.15 14.75 -3.93
C VAL A 29 23.65 14.58 -4.19
N MET A 30 24.06 13.37 -4.55
CA MET A 30 25.42 13.06 -4.97
C MET A 30 25.42 11.95 -6.02
N THR A 31 25.96 12.27 -7.19
CA THR A 31 26.14 11.31 -8.29
C THR A 31 27.36 10.41 -8.06
N ARG A 32 27.40 9.27 -8.76
CA ARG A 32 28.58 8.37 -8.75
C ARG A 32 29.85 9.06 -9.22
N GLN A 33 29.76 9.96 -10.19
CA GLN A 33 30.92 10.69 -10.69
C GLN A 33 31.46 11.68 -9.65
N GLN A 34 30.56 12.38 -8.94
CA GLN A 34 30.95 13.29 -7.87
C GLN A 34 31.60 12.55 -6.70
N SER A 35 31.01 11.45 -6.24
CA SER A 35 31.60 10.64 -5.15
C SER A 35 32.93 10.00 -5.57
N PHE A 36 33.07 9.53 -6.81
CA PHE A 36 34.34 9.00 -7.30
C PHE A 36 35.47 10.01 -7.22
N ARG A 37 35.19 11.28 -7.60
CA ARG A 37 36.16 12.37 -7.47
C ARG A 37 36.46 12.68 -6.00
N ALA A 38 35.44 12.73 -5.15
CA ALA A 38 35.60 12.98 -3.72
C ALA A 38 36.38 11.88 -3.00
N MET A 39 36.31 10.63 -3.48
CA MET A 39 37.02 9.47 -2.96
C MET A 39 38.35 9.21 -3.68
N GLU A 40 38.85 10.18 -4.45
CA GLU A 40 40.13 10.10 -5.16
C GLU A 40 40.28 8.84 -6.05
N GLY A 41 39.16 8.37 -6.59
CA GLY A 41 39.10 7.21 -7.45
C GLY A 41 39.13 5.85 -6.76
N ALA A 42 39.16 5.79 -5.43
CA ALA A 42 39.19 4.54 -4.68
C ALA A 42 37.82 3.82 -4.63
N SER A 43 36.71 4.55 -4.72
CA SER A 43 35.34 4.00 -4.70
C SER A 43 34.33 4.99 -5.28
N SER A 44 33.09 4.55 -5.55
CA SER A 44 31.99 5.45 -5.96
C SER A 44 30.64 4.95 -5.46
N PHE A 45 29.73 5.89 -5.18
CA PHE A 45 28.36 5.65 -4.73
C PHE A 45 27.43 6.80 -5.14
N SER A 46 26.11 6.59 -5.08
CA SER A 46 25.12 7.64 -5.33
C SER A 46 24.22 7.83 -4.11
N ILE A 47 23.89 9.08 -3.80
CA ILE A 47 22.90 9.45 -2.79
C ILE A 47 21.79 10.23 -3.47
N LYS A 48 20.55 9.79 -3.24
CA LYS A 48 19.34 10.43 -3.75
C LYS A 48 18.49 10.96 -2.59
N SER A 49 17.81 12.08 -2.81
CA SER A 49 16.68 12.50 -1.98
C SER A 49 15.39 12.09 -2.66
N ILE A 50 14.41 11.68 -1.86
CA ILE A 50 13.07 11.30 -2.32
C ILE A 50 12.08 12.20 -1.57
N ASP A 51 11.26 12.92 -2.32
CA ASP A 51 10.10 13.66 -1.82
C ASP A 51 8.85 12.96 -2.35
N ILE A 52 7.94 12.57 -1.46
CA ILE A 52 6.82 11.69 -1.79
C ILE A 52 5.64 11.92 -0.85
N VAL A 53 4.43 11.90 -1.41
CA VAL A 53 3.20 11.84 -0.62
C VAL A 53 3.08 10.44 0.02
N ALA A 54 2.81 10.35 1.32
CA ALA A 54 2.79 9.07 2.04
C ALA A 54 1.82 8.03 1.43
N ASN A 55 0.67 8.47 0.90
CA ASN A 55 -0.32 7.63 0.22
C ASN A 55 0.03 7.41 -1.27
N THR A 56 1.29 7.04 -1.57
CA THR A 56 1.75 6.73 -2.94
C THR A 56 2.06 5.25 -3.10
N GLY A 57 1.53 4.63 -4.15
CA GLY A 57 1.81 3.24 -4.50
C GLY A 57 1.09 2.26 -3.57
N THR A 58 1.78 1.21 -3.15
CA THR A 58 1.30 0.29 -2.10
C THR A 58 1.66 0.89 -0.74
N TYR A 59 0.66 1.27 0.05
CA TYR A 59 0.83 1.93 1.35
C TYR A 59 -0.10 1.34 2.42
N LEU A 60 0.07 1.80 3.67
CA LEU A 60 -0.74 1.43 4.80
C LEU A 60 -1.28 2.68 5.50
N ASP A 61 -2.58 2.71 5.73
CA ASP A 61 -3.20 3.72 6.58
C ASP A 61 -3.25 3.27 8.05
N THR A 62 -3.08 4.23 8.94
CA THR A 62 -3.26 4.09 10.39
C THR A 62 -4.37 5.05 10.84
N PRO A 63 -4.95 4.88 12.06
CA PRO A 63 -6.07 5.71 12.50
C PRO A 63 -5.83 7.21 12.39
N HIS A 64 -4.59 7.69 12.58
CA HIS A 64 -4.25 9.11 12.42
C HIS A 64 -4.63 9.70 11.05
N HIS A 65 -4.66 8.89 9.99
CA HIS A 65 -5.06 9.35 8.65
C HIS A 65 -6.48 9.95 8.65
N ARG A 66 -7.39 9.39 9.47
CA ARG A 66 -8.79 9.83 9.55
C ARG A 66 -9.14 10.53 10.86
N PHE A 67 -8.52 10.12 11.96
CA PHE A 67 -8.84 10.55 13.32
C PHE A 67 -7.61 11.22 13.94
N GLU A 68 -7.69 12.52 14.22
CA GLU A 68 -6.57 13.33 14.73
C GLU A 68 -5.88 12.75 15.97
N THR A 69 -6.62 12.06 16.83
CA THR A 69 -6.09 11.45 18.06
C THR A 69 -5.69 9.98 17.89
N GLY A 70 -5.76 9.45 16.67
CA GLY A 70 -5.34 8.09 16.34
C GLY A 70 -3.82 7.95 16.30
N TYR A 71 -3.31 6.74 16.48
CA TYR A 71 -1.89 6.45 16.34
C TYR A 71 -1.46 6.53 14.86
N ASP A 72 -0.19 6.89 14.63
CA ASP A 72 0.42 6.95 13.30
C ASP A 72 1.30 5.72 13.00
N LEU A 73 1.98 5.71 11.84
CA LEU A 73 2.85 4.59 11.44
C LEU A 73 4.02 4.33 12.42
N SER A 74 4.50 5.34 13.15
CA SER A 74 5.59 5.17 14.12
C SER A 74 5.15 4.43 15.38
N GLU A 75 3.84 4.40 15.65
CA GLU A 75 3.21 3.76 16.80
C GLU A 75 2.42 2.48 16.43
N LEU A 76 2.50 2.05 15.17
CA LEU A 76 1.85 0.82 14.72
C LEU A 76 2.42 -0.40 15.45
N ASP A 77 1.54 -1.14 16.13
CA ASP A 77 1.88 -2.47 16.65
C ASP A 77 2.17 -3.44 15.49
N LEU A 78 3.46 -3.77 15.32
CA LEU A 78 3.94 -4.63 14.23
C LEU A 78 3.36 -6.05 14.28
N THR A 79 2.85 -6.51 15.43
CA THR A 79 2.19 -7.83 15.52
C THR A 79 0.92 -7.88 14.68
N LYS A 80 0.33 -6.72 14.35
CA LYS A 80 -0.86 -6.65 13.48
C LYS A 80 -0.57 -6.89 12.00
N VAL A 81 0.67 -6.72 11.57
CA VAL A 81 1.04 -6.73 10.14
C VAL A 81 2.19 -7.69 9.81
N THR A 82 2.83 -8.28 10.83
CA THR A 82 3.99 -9.16 10.65
C THR A 82 3.62 -10.59 10.97
N ASN A 83 3.85 -11.52 10.03
CA ASN A 83 3.62 -12.96 10.22
C ASN A 83 2.18 -13.31 10.67
N VAL A 84 1.21 -12.50 10.25
CA VAL A 84 -0.23 -12.80 10.44
C VAL A 84 -0.70 -13.74 9.33
N PRO A 85 -1.59 -14.72 9.62
CA PRO A 85 -2.18 -15.55 8.56
C PRO A 85 -2.92 -14.68 7.55
N GLY A 86 -2.71 -14.93 6.26
CA GLY A 86 -3.39 -14.20 5.19
C GLY A 86 -4.59 -14.99 4.63
N VAL A 87 -5.65 -14.28 4.28
CA VAL A 87 -6.77 -14.79 3.49
C VAL A 87 -6.99 -13.87 2.31
N VAL A 88 -7.10 -14.45 1.11
CA VAL A 88 -7.41 -13.72 -0.11
C VAL A 88 -8.86 -13.99 -0.49
N ILE A 89 -9.61 -12.93 -0.75
CA ILE A 89 -11.01 -12.98 -1.17
C ILE A 89 -11.09 -12.37 -2.56
N GLN A 90 -11.50 -13.18 -3.53
CA GLN A 90 -11.57 -12.75 -4.93
C GLN A 90 -12.97 -12.25 -5.27
N HIS A 91 -13.08 -11.03 -5.82
CA HIS A 91 -14.36 -10.47 -6.25
C HIS A 91 -14.17 -9.37 -7.29
N SER A 92 -14.67 -9.56 -8.51
CA SER A 92 -14.50 -8.60 -9.61
C SER A 92 -15.66 -7.61 -9.79
N GLY A 93 -16.58 -7.52 -8.82
CA GLY A 93 -17.68 -6.56 -8.85
C GLY A 93 -17.30 -5.19 -8.28
N PRO A 94 -18.09 -4.16 -8.58
CA PRO A 94 -17.80 -2.78 -8.15
C PRO A 94 -18.00 -2.57 -6.63
N GLN A 95 -18.80 -3.41 -5.99
CA GLN A 95 -19.10 -3.33 -4.56
C GLN A 95 -18.87 -4.69 -3.91
N LEU A 96 -18.11 -4.69 -2.81
CA LEU A 96 -17.83 -5.87 -2.01
C LEU A 96 -18.77 -5.87 -0.80
N ASP A 97 -19.44 -7.00 -0.56
CA ASP A 97 -20.52 -7.14 0.43
C ASP A 97 -20.26 -8.27 1.45
N PRO A 98 -20.96 -8.28 2.62
CA PRO A 98 -20.71 -9.21 3.73
C PRO A 98 -20.68 -10.70 3.39
N HIS A 99 -21.46 -11.13 2.38
CA HIS A 99 -21.50 -12.52 1.95
C HIS A 99 -20.11 -13.06 1.53
N LEU A 100 -19.18 -12.19 1.17
CA LEU A 100 -17.81 -12.54 0.80
C LEU A 100 -16.97 -13.08 1.97
N ILE A 101 -17.36 -12.78 3.21
CA ILE A 101 -16.66 -13.23 4.42
C ILE A 101 -17.48 -14.19 5.29
N ALA A 102 -18.71 -14.53 4.89
CA ALA A 102 -19.66 -15.25 5.74
C ALA A 102 -19.15 -16.61 6.23
N ASP A 103 -18.45 -17.35 5.35
CA ASP A 103 -17.89 -18.67 5.64
C ASP A 103 -16.36 -18.65 5.78
N VAL A 104 -15.79 -17.47 6.06
CA VAL A 104 -14.35 -17.23 6.11
C VAL A 104 -13.96 -16.80 7.51
N ASP A 105 -13.13 -17.59 8.18
CA ASP A 105 -12.52 -17.15 9.43
C ASP A 105 -11.48 -16.05 9.13
N VAL A 106 -11.81 -14.82 9.50
CA VAL A 106 -10.97 -13.63 9.29
C VAL A 106 -10.33 -13.10 10.58
N HIS A 107 -10.67 -13.65 11.74
CA HIS A 107 -10.25 -13.10 13.02
C HIS A 107 -8.72 -13.14 13.18
N GLY A 108 -8.10 -11.99 13.45
CA GLY A 108 -6.65 -11.88 13.60
C GLY A 108 -5.85 -12.14 12.32
N LYS A 109 -6.49 -12.15 11.14
CA LYS A 109 -5.85 -12.40 9.84
C LYS A 109 -5.66 -11.13 9.02
N ALA A 110 -4.74 -11.16 8.06
CA ALA A 110 -4.71 -10.20 6.97
C ALA A 110 -5.78 -10.60 5.93
N VAL A 111 -6.79 -9.76 5.75
CA VAL A 111 -7.86 -9.98 4.77
C VAL A 111 -7.55 -9.13 3.54
N LEU A 112 -7.25 -9.78 2.42
CA LEU A 112 -6.88 -9.12 1.17
C LEU A 112 -7.96 -9.35 0.12
N PHE A 113 -8.58 -8.28 -0.33
CA PHE A 113 -9.55 -8.32 -1.41
C PHE A 113 -8.84 -8.17 -2.76
N LEU A 114 -8.98 -9.19 -3.61
CA LEU A 114 -8.44 -9.22 -4.96
C LEU A 114 -9.57 -8.99 -5.96
N THR A 115 -9.64 -7.77 -6.45
CA THR A 115 -10.65 -7.27 -7.39
C THR A 115 -10.16 -7.24 -8.83
N GLY A 116 -8.83 -7.26 -9.02
CA GLY A 116 -8.19 -7.09 -10.32
C GLY A 116 -7.95 -5.63 -10.68
N TRP A 117 -8.29 -4.68 -9.80
CA TRP A 117 -8.11 -3.25 -10.05
C TRP A 117 -6.64 -2.84 -10.12
N SER A 118 -5.76 -3.57 -9.44
CA SER A 118 -4.30 -3.43 -9.54
C SER A 118 -3.77 -3.50 -10.98
N SER A 119 -4.49 -4.15 -11.90
CA SER A 119 -4.14 -4.19 -13.34
C SER A 119 -4.21 -2.83 -14.03
N PHE A 120 -4.92 -1.85 -13.47
CA PHE A 120 -5.00 -0.48 -13.99
C PHE A 120 -3.90 0.43 -13.46
N PHE A 121 -3.09 -0.02 -12.51
CA PHE A 121 -2.08 0.82 -11.86
C PHE A 121 -1.18 1.55 -12.88
N GLY A 122 -0.97 2.85 -12.66
CA GLY A 122 -0.19 3.71 -13.56
C GLY A 122 -0.94 4.19 -14.81
N THR A 123 -2.22 3.86 -14.96
CA THR A 123 -3.10 4.40 -16.00
C THR A 123 -4.08 5.43 -15.43
N GLU A 124 -4.67 6.25 -16.30
CA GLU A 124 -5.73 7.19 -15.90
C GLU A 124 -6.95 6.48 -15.28
N SER A 125 -7.23 5.24 -15.70
CA SER A 125 -8.33 4.44 -15.19
C SER A 125 -8.19 4.08 -13.72
N TYR A 126 -6.97 3.96 -13.19
CA TYR A 126 -6.73 3.61 -11.78
C TYR A 126 -7.37 4.60 -10.82
N GLY A 127 -7.29 5.90 -11.14
CA GLY A 127 -7.86 7.00 -10.35
C GLY A 127 -9.29 7.38 -10.76
N ALA A 128 -9.97 6.56 -11.55
CA ALA A 128 -11.34 6.84 -11.99
C ALA A 128 -12.35 6.65 -10.84
N SER A 129 -13.48 7.33 -10.91
CA SER A 129 -14.53 7.28 -9.88
C SER A 129 -15.27 5.94 -9.75
N HIS A 130 -14.95 4.95 -10.59
CA HIS A 130 -15.64 3.65 -10.67
C HIS A 130 -14.74 2.47 -10.27
N HIS A 131 -13.87 2.67 -9.29
CA HIS A 131 -13.08 1.60 -8.68
C HIS A 131 -13.93 0.76 -7.71
N PRO A 132 -13.56 -0.52 -7.48
CA PRO A 132 -14.17 -1.35 -6.46
C PRO A 132 -14.09 -0.71 -5.06
N PHE A 133 -15.07 -0.98 -4.22
CA PHE A 133 -15.10 -0.50 -2.84
C PHE A 133 -15.79 -1.49 -1.91
N LEU A 134 -15.44 -1.43 -0.63
CA LEU A 134 -16.13 -2.18 0.42
C LEU A 134 -17.41 -1.45 0.79
N SER A 135 -18.55 -2.15 0.79
CA SER A 135 -19.80 -1.56 1.26
C SER A 135 -19.74 -1.29 2.77
N THR A 136 -20.56 -0.34 3.24
CA THR A 136 -20.67 -0.04 4.68
C THR A 136 -20.96 -1.31 5.49
N ALA A 137 -21.86 -2.16 4.99
CA ALA A 137 -22.22 -3.41 5.66
C ALA A 137 -21.02 -4.37 5.75
N LEU A 138 -20.18 -4.46 4.71
CA LEU A 138 -18.97 -5.28 4.76
C LEU A 138 -17.95 -4.71 5.76
N VAL A 139 -17.78 -3.39 5.81
CA VAL A 139 -16.90 -2.74 6.79
C VAL A 139 -17.37 -3.02 8.22
N GLU A 140 -18.67 -2.91 8.50
CA GLU A 140 -19.24 -3.23 9.81
C GLU A 140 -18.99 -4.70 10.20
N ALA A 141 -19.22 -5.62 9.27
CA ALA A 141 -18.98 -7.04 9.50
C ALA A 141 -17.50 -7.36 9.74
N LEU A 142 -16.57 -6.68 9.03
CA LEU A 142 -15.13 -6.80 9.27
C LEU A 142 -14.75 -6.26 10.66
N VAL A 143 -15.29 -5.11 11.06
CA VAL A 143 -15.03 -4.55 12.40
C VAL A 143 -15.47 -5.52 13.49
N GLU A 144 -16.65 -6.14 13.34
CA GLU A 144 -17.14 -7.15 14.28
C GLU A 144 -16.25 -8.41 14.29
N ALA A 145 -15.83 -8.89 13.12
CA ALA A 145 -15.03 -10.11 13.00
C ALA A 145 -13.56 -9.92 13.47
N GLY A 146 -13.05 -8.69 13.46
CA GLY A 146 -11.74 -8.32 14.00
C GLY A 146 -10.55 -8.91 13.22
N PRO A 147 -10.41 -8.65 11.92
CA PRO A 147 -9.17 -8.93 11.20
C PRO A 147 -8.02 -8.09 11.75
N SER A 148 -6.81 -8.57 11.53
CA SER A 148 -5.60 -7.86 11.94
C SER A 148 -5.28 -6.66 11.05
N VAL A 149 -5.51 -6.83 9.73
CA VAL A 149 -5.36 -5.80 8.71
C VAL A 149 -6.26 -6.13 7.52
N VAL A 150 -6.77 -5.11 6.84
CA VAL A 150 -7.58 -5.25 5.62
C VAL A 150 -6.87 -4.53 4.48
N GLY A 151 -6.79 -5.15 3.31
CA GLY A 151 -6.23 -4.57 2.10
C GLY A 151 -7.11 -4.83 0.89
N ILE A 152 -6.98 -3.97 -0.12
CA ILE A 152 -7.62 -4.07 -1.44
C ILE A 152 -6.59 -3.65 -2.48
N ASP A 153 -6.65 -4.29 -3.66
CA ASP A 153 -5.72 -4.08 -4.77
C ASP A 153 -6.15 -2.97 -5.74
#